data_AF-A0A846XKT9-F1
#
_entry.id   AF-A0A846XKT9-F1
#
_cell.length_a   1.000
_cell.length_b   1.000
_cell.length_c   1.000
_cell.angle_alpha   90.00
_cell.angle_beta   90.00
_cell.angle_gamma   90.00
#
_symmetry.space_group_name_H-M   'P 1'
#
loop_
_entity.id
_entity.type
_entity.pdbx_description
1 polymer ?
#
loop_
_entity_poly.entity_id
_entity_poly.type
_entity_poly.pdbx_seq_one_letter_code
_entity_poly.pdbx_strand_id
1 'polypeptide(L)'
;MAEGTTRTPDALVNGTPTEFKTLNEGASNNTVKNALDSASGQAPNAIINAKHSGISQDEAQRGLNRFLGASPDTMTTVRIIGDGWEINWP
;
A
#
# COMPACT_ATOMS: atom_id res chain seq x y z
N MET A 1 19.39 -27.41 0.54
CA MET A 1 19.16 -26.17 -0.24
C MET A 1 17.95 -25.52 0.39
N ALA A 2 18.05 -24.29 0.89
CA ALA A 2 16.89 -23.59 1.44
C ALA A 2 16.01 -23.16 0.26
N GLU A 3 14.80 -23.71 0.15
CA GLU A 3 13.78 -23.17 -0.75
C GLU A 3 13.51 -21.74 -0.32
N GLY A 4 13.98 -20.77 -1.12
CA GLY A 4 13.60 -19.38 -0.95
C GLY A 4 12.10 -19.29 -1.13
N THR A 5 11.38 -18.86 -0.09
CA THR A 5 9.93 -18.64 -0.14
C THR A 5 9.61 -17.79 -1.36
N THR A 6 8.98 -18.39 -2.36
CA THR A 6 8.60 -17.66 -3.56
C THR A 6 7.50 -16.69 -3.14
N ARG A 7 7.82 -15.40 -3.16
CA ARG A 7 6.86 -14.32 -2.89
C ARG A 7 5.70 -14.51 -3.85
N THR A 8 4.52 -14.75 -3.30
CA THR A 8 3.31 -14.99 -4.07
C THR A 8 2.45 -13.75 -3.93
N PRO A 9 2.25 -12.97 -5.01
CA PRO A 9 1.42 -11.78 -4.96
C PRO A 9 -0.04 -12.16 -4.71
N ASP A 10 -0.79 -11.27 -4.07
CA ASP A 10 -2.21 -11.49 -3.78
C ASP A 10 -3.04 -11.62 -5.07
N ALA A 11 -2.71 -10.84 -6.11
CA ALA A 11 -3.29 -11.00 -7.44
C ALA A 11 -2.39 -10.50 -8.59
N LEU A 12 -2.83 -10.77 -9.81
CA LEU A 12 -2.37 -10.10 -11.03
C LEU A 12 -3.48 -9.16 -11.52
N VAL A 13 -3.24 -7.85 -11.49
CA VAL A 13 -4.14 -6.87 -12.11
C VAL A 13 -3.59 -6.58 -13.50
N ASN A 14 -4.34 -6.96 -14.54
CA ASN A 14 -3.89 -6.88 -15.95
C ASN A 14 -2.54 -7.57 -16.21
N GLY A 15 -2.25 -8.65 -15.48
CA GLY A 15 -0.98 -9.38 -15.59
C GLY A 15 0.15 -8.84 -14.71
N THR A 16 -0.06 -7.76 -13.95
CA THR A 16 0.97 -7.19 -13.07
C THR A 16 0.72 -7.56 -11.60
N PRO A 17 1.74 -8.13 -10.91
CA PRO A 17 1.65 -8.45 -9.48
C PRO A 17 1.21 -7.25 -8.64
N THR A 18 0.18 -7.44 -7.83
CA THR A 18 -0.45 -6.38 -7.04
C THR A 18 -0.88 -6.91 -5.68
N GLU A 19 -0.49 -6.17 -4.64
CA GLU A 19 -0.81 -6.50 -3.26
C GLU A 19 -2.01 -5.72 -2.76
N PHE A 20 -2.86 -6.38 -1.97
CA PHE A 20 -4.05 -5.75 -1.39
C PHE A 20 -3.89 -5.60 0.11
N LYS A 21 -4.14 -4.39 0.62
CA LYS A 21 -4.18 -4.11 2.06
C LYS A 21 -5.51 -3.47 2.41
N THR A 22 -6.04 -3.81 3.58
CA THR A 22 -7.20 -3.13 4.16
C THR A 22 -6.78 -2.49 5.47
N LEU A 23 -7.18 -1.24 5.68
CA LEU A 23 -6.96 -0.52 6.94
C LEU A 23 -8.17 -0.69 7.84
N ASN A 24 -7.92 -0.91 9.13
CA ASN A 24 -8.96 -0.98 10.15
C ASN A 24 -9.28 0.41 10.71
N GLU A 25 -10.40 0.53 11.44
CA GLU A 25 -10.77 1.72 12.18
C GLU A 25 -9.63 2.23 13.08
N GLY A 26 -9.45 3.55 13.15
CA GLY A 26 -8.35 4.18 13.87
C GLY A 26 -7.04 4.22 13.07
N ALA A 27 -7.11 4.10 11.73
CA ALA A 27 -5.94 4.20 10.89
C ALA A 27 -5.31 5.60 10.94
N SER A 28 -3.98 5.63 10.91
CA SER A 28 -3.19 6.85 10.90
C SER A 28 -2.21 6.85 9.72
N ASN A 29 -1.52 7.96 9.50
CA ASN A 29 -0.42 8.00 8.52
C ASN A 29 0.65 6.90 8.78
N ASN A 30 0.84 6.48 10.04
CA ASN A 30 1.76 5.39 10.38
C ASN A 30 1.22 4.02 9.93
N THR A 31 -0.09 3.81 10.02
CA THR A 31 -0.76 2.60 9.53
C THR A 31 -0.57 2.47 8.01
N VAL A 32 -0.74 3.56 7.27
CA VAL A 32 -0.51 3.60 5.81
C VAL A 32 0.94 3.26 5.47
N LYS A 33 1.90 3.91 6.14
CA LYS A 33 3.33 3.64 5.91
C LYS A 33 3.65 2.15 6.13
N ASN A 34 3.22 1.58 7.26
CA ASN A 34 3.48 0.19 7.59
C ASN A 34 2.81 -0.78 6.60
N ALA A 35 1.61 -0.46 6.13
CA ALA A 35 0.93 -1.25 5.11
C ALA A 35 1.74 -1.29 3.80
N LEU A 36 2.27 -0.14 3.37
CA LEU A 36 3.13 -0.03 2.19
C LEU A 36 4.48 -0.73 2.38
N ASP A 37 5.14 -0.58 3.53
CA ASP A 37 6.38 -1.32 3.86
C ASP A 37 6.16 -2.84 3.74
N SER A 38 5.01 -3.34 4.20
CA SER A 38 4.70 -4.76 4.11
C SER A 38 4.36 -5.22 2.69
N ALA A 39 3.76 -4.35 1.88
CA ALA A 39 3.34 -4.66 0.51
C ALA A 39 4.53 -4.63 -0.46
N SER A 40 5.47 -3.69 -0.31
CA SER A 40 6.64 -3.57 -1.19
C SER A 40 7.56 -4.77 -1.11
N GLY A 41 7.53 -5.48 0.02
CA GLY A 41 8.21 -6.75 0.19
C GLY A 41 7.61 -7.91 -0.60
N GLN A 42 6.46 -7.76 -1.24
CA GLN A 42 5.75 -8.83 -1.96
C GLN A 42 5.54 -8.52 -3.44
N ALA A 43 5.11 -7.30 -3.77
CA ALA A 43 4.82 -6.88 -5.13
C ALA A 43 5.22 -5.42 -5.37
N PRO A 44 5.53 -5.05 -6.63
CA PRO A 44 5.84 -3.67 -7.00
C PRO A 44 4.61 -2.76 -7.06
N ASN A 45 3.38 -3.29 -6.93
CA ASN A 45 2.15 -2.50 -6.91
C ASN A 45 1.34 -2.77 -5.66
N ALA A 46 0.65 -1.74 -5.15
CA ALA A 46 -0.26 -1.89 -4.02
C ALA A 46 -1.58 -1.16 -4.21
N ILE A 47 -2.67 -1.81 -3.76
CA ILE A 47 -3.99 -1.21 -3.59
C ILE A 47 -4.35 -1.28 -2.10
N ILE A 48 -4.56 -0.12 -1.48
CA ILE A 48 -4.98 0.02 -0.10
C ILE A 48 -6.45 0.42 -0.06
N ASN A 49 -7.29 -0.43 0.53
CA ASN A 49 -8.64 -0.09 0.94
C ASN A 49 -8.59 0.60 2.32
N ALA A 50 -8.81 1.91 2.34
CA ALA A 50 -8.84 2.74 3.54
C ALA A 50 -10.27 3.15 3.93
N LYS A 51 -11.30 2.65 3.24
CA LYS A 51 -12.71 2.92 3.59
C LYS A 51 -13.03 2.45 4.99
N HIS A 52 -13.87 3.21 5.69
CA HIS A 52 -14.29 2.95 7.08
C HIS A 52 -13.15 2.90 8.10
N SER A 53 -11.92 3.28 7.73
CA SER A 53 -10.77 3.29 8.64
C SER A 53 -10.68 4.55 9.50
N GLY A 54 -11.45 5.59 9.16
CA GLY A 54 -11.42 6.90 9.81
C GLY A 54 -10.25 7.80 9.39
N ILE A 55 -9.37 7.34 8.49
CA ILE A 55 -8.26 8.16 8.00
C ILE A 55 -8.73 9.21 6.99
N SER A 56 -8.21 10.44 7.10
CA SER A 56 -8.43 11.49 6.10
C SER A 56 -7.49 11.33 4.91
N GLN A 57 -7.85 11.93 3.78
CA GLN A 57 -6.99 11.98 2.60
C GLN A 57 -5.60 12.57 2.93
N ASP A 58 -5.53 13.63 3.72
CA ASP A 58 -4.27 14.29 4.09
C ASP A 58 -3.36 13.44 4.99
N GLU A 59 -3.94 12.67 5.92
CA GLU A 59 -3.18 11.73 6.75
C GLU A 59 -2.69 10.55 5.90
N ALA A 60 -3.52 10.05 4.97
CA ALA A 60 -3.13 9.00 4.05
C ALA A 60 -2.00 9.46 3.11
N GLN A 61 -2.10 10.66 2.55
CA GLN A 61 -1.07 11.27 1.72
C GLN A 61 0.24 11.47 2.51
N ARG A 62 0.16 11.90 3.77
CA ARG A 62 1.33 11.98 4.66
C ARG A 62 1.97 10.61 4.86
N GLY A 63 1.18 9.57 5.09
CA GLY A 63 1.68 8.20 5.22
C GLY A 63 2.39 7.70 3.96
N LEU A 64 1.80 7.95 2.80
CA LEU A 64 2.41 7.67 1.50
C LEU A 64 3.74 8.42 1.34
N ASN A 65 3.76 9.74 1.53
CA ASN A 65 4.99 10.54 1.40
C ASN A 65 6.11 10.07 2.35
N ARG A 66 5.74 9.67 3.58
CA ARG A 66 6.69 9.08 4.54
C ARG A 66 7.26 7.75 4.06
N PHE A 67 6.45 6.90 3.45
CA PHE A 67 6.92 5.65 2.83
C PHE A 67 7.88 5.94 1.68
N LEU A 68 7.50 6.82 0.75
CA LEU A 68 8.32 7.17 -0.42
C LEU A 68 9.67 7.76 -0.06
N GLY A 69 9.71 8.61 0.97
CA GLY A 69 10.97 9.18 1.46
C GLY A 69 11.87 8.15 2.16
N ALA A 70 11.30 7.08 2.73
CA ALA A 70 12.05 6.05 3.46
C ALA A 70 12.45 4.86 2.57
N SER A 71 11.69 4.57 1.52
CA SER A 71 11.88 3.40 0.65
C SER A 71 11.69 3.80 -0.82
N PRO A 72 12.54 4.70 -1.33
CA PRO A 72 12.48 5.12 -2.74
C PRO A 72 12.63 3.90 -3.66
N ASP A 73 11.94 3.93 -4.80
CA ASP A 73 12.01 2.93 -5.88
C ASP A 73 11.55 1.51 -5.54
N THR A 74 10.96 1.30 -4.35
CA THR A 74 10.45 -0.03 -3.94
C THR A 74 9.06 -0.34 -4.47
N MET A 75 8.32 0.67 -4.94
CA MET A 75 6.98 0.55 -5.54
C MET A 75 6.95 1.25 -6.90
N THR A 76 6.22 0.66 -7.83
CA THR A 76 5.91 1.21 -9.16
C THR A 76 4.58 1.95 -9.16
N THR A 77 3.54 1.41 -8.52
CA THR A 77 2.25 2.09 -8.36
C THR A 77 1.62 1.83 -7.00
N VAL A 78 0.90 2.82 -6.48
CA VAL A 78 0.14 2.77 -5.24
C VAL A 78 -1.20 3.46 -5.48
N ARG A 79 -2.28 2.76 -5.12
CA ARG A 79 -3.62 3.30 -5.09
C ARG A 79 -4.18 3.19 -3.68
N ILE A 80 -4.68 4.29 -3.12
CA ILE A 80 -5.32 4.31 -1.80
C ILE A 80 -6.75 4.81 -1.96
N ILE A 81 -7.72 3.99 -1.59
CA ILE A 81 -9.15 4.28 -1.76
C ILE A 81 -9.77 4.51 -0.38
N GLY A 82 -10.20 5.74 -0.10
CA GLY A 82 -10.85 6.10 1.15
C GLY A 82 -12.34 6.39 1.00
N ASP A 83 -12.92 6.98 2.05
CA ASP A 83 -14.33 7.36 2.10
C ASP A 83 -14.56 8.65 1.27
N GLY A 84 -14.89 8.46 -0.01
CA GLY A 84 -15.20 9.55 -0.94
C GLY A 84 -13.98 10.20 -1.59
N TRP A 85 -12.78 9.65 -1.40
CA TRP A 85 -11.53 10.16 -1.97
C TRP A 85 -10.63 9.01 -2.44
N GLU A 86 -9.68 9.35 -3.29
CA GLU A 86 -8.69 8.42 -3.82
C GLU A 86 -7.33 9.12 -3.99
N ILE A 87 -6.25 8.38 -3.74
CA ILE A 87 -4.88 8.78 -4.05
C ILE A 87 -4.33 7.77 -5.06
N ASN A 88 -3.78 8.26 -6.16
CA ASN A 88 -3.04 7.49 -7.14
C ASN A 88 -1.61 8.03 -7.20
N TRP A 89 -0.62 7.13 -7.12
CA TRP A 89 0.78 7.50 -7.13
C TRP A 89 1.67 6.44 -7.80
N PRO A 90 2.61 6.86 -8.66
CA PRO A 90 2.40 7.96 -9.59
C PRO A 90 1.09 7.78 -10.37
#